data_AF-A0A7C4Z4G7-F1
#
_entry.id   AF-A0A7C4Z4G7-F1
#
_cell.length_a   1.000
_cell.length_b   1.000
_cell.length_c   1.000
_cell.angle_alpha   90.00
_cell.angle_beta   90.00
_cell.angle_gamma   90.00
#
_symmetry.space_group_name_H-M   'P 1'
#
loop_
_entity.id
_entity.type
_entity.pdbx_description
1 polymer ?
#
loop_
_entity_poly.entity_id
_entity_poly.type
_entity_poly.pdbx_seq_one_letter_code
_entity_poly.pdbx_strand_id
1 'polypeptide(L)'
;MTCSAESLDAALEQLARLQGDLRLIDLASVREISRQFGISVKEVELAALRRRIMPARYQRNLGTVGWEGQIRLLESTAAVVGAGGLGGWIIEGLARMGVGHLIVIDGDVFEENNLNRQAFSREDLLGQSKAEAARRRVHEV
;
A
#
# COMPACT_ATOMS: atom_id res chain seq x y z
N MET A 1 -2.64 -27.76 -28.41
CA MET A 1 -2.18 -27.85 -26.99
C MET A 1 -2.61 -26.56 -26.31
N THR A 2 -3.85 -26.52 -25.83
CA THR A 2 -4.39 -25.35 -25.10
C THR A 2 -3.85 -25.41 -23.69
N CYS A 3 -2.81 -24.64 -23.41
CA CYS A 3 -2.38 -24.33 -22.05
C CYS A 3 -3.61 -23.74 -21.33
N SER A 4 -4.10 -24.39 -20.28
CA SER A 4 -5.18 -23.85 -19.47
C SER A 4 -4.75 -22.48 -18.96
N ALA A 5 -5.51 -21.42 -19.26
CA ALA A 5 -5.31 -20.14 -18.61
C ALA A 5 -5.38 -20.37 -17.09
N GLU A 6 -4.25 -20.23 -16.41
CA GLU A 6 -4.17 -20.32 -14.95
C GLU A 6 -5.12 -19.27 -14.35
N SER A 7 -5.96 -19.66 -13.39
CA SER A 7 -6.84 -18.71 -12.72
C SER A 7 -6.06 -17.93 -11.65
N LEU A 8 -6.50 -16.72 -11.34
CA LEU A 8 -5.93 -15.91 -10.25
C LEU A 8 -5.89 -16.69 -8.93
N ASP A 9 -6.94 -17.48 -8.68
CA ASP A 9 -7.08 -18.33 -7.51
C ASP A 9 -6.00 -19.41 -7.46
N ALA A 10 -5.76 -20.10 -8.57
CA ALA A 10 -4.72 -21.12 -8.65
C ALA A 10 -3.33 -20.51 -8.41
N ALA A 11 -3.05 -19.35 -9.00
CA ALA A 11 -1.77 -18.65 -8.82
C ALA A 11 -1.54 -18.22 -7.35
N LEU A 12 -2.58 -17.69 -6.69
CA LEU A 12 -2.54 -17.35 -5.26
C LEU A 12 -2.30 -18.58 -4.39
N GLU A 13 -2.99 -19.68 -4.67
CA GLU A 13 -2.85 -20.94 -3.94
C GLU A 13 -1.45 -21.53 -4.10
N GLN A 14 -0.90 -21.49 -5.31
CA GLN A 14 0.43 -22.01 -5.64
C GLN A 14 1.57 -21.21 -4.98
N LEU A 15 1.46 -19.88 -4.93
CA LEU A 15 2.53 -19.02 -4.42
C LEU A 15 2.40 -18.73 -2.92
N ALA A 16 1.24 -18.98 -2.30
CA ALA A 16 1.07 -18.86 -0.86
C ALA A 16 1.85 -19.95 -0.11
N ARG A 17 2.47 -19.56 1.00
CA ARG A 17 3.23 -20.45 1.89
C ARG A 17 2.59 -20.50 3.27
N LEU A 18 2.60 -21.67 3.89
CA LEU A 18 2.15 -21.84 5.27
C LEU A 18 3.27 -21.43 6.24
N GLN A 19 2.96 -20.56 7.20
CA GLN A 19 3.86 -20.15 8.28
C GLN A 19 3.09 -20.20 9.61
N GLY A 20 3.29 -21.27 10.38
CA GLY A 20 2.41 -21.59 11.49
C GLY A 20 1.00 -21.89 10.96
N ASP A 21 -0.02 -21.28 11.56
CA ASP A 21 -1.42 -21.44 11.12
C ASP A 21 -1.85 -20.44 10.04
N LEU A 22 -0.94 -19.57 9.60
CA LEU A 22 -1.24 -18.53 8.62
C LEU A 22 -0.69 -18.88 7.24
N ARG A 23 -1.53 -18.70 6.23
CA ARG A 23 -1.10 -18.68 4.84
C ARG A 23 -0.66 -17.28 4.47
N LEU A 24 0.58 -17.14 4.01
CA LEU A 24 1.18 -15.87 3.65
C LEU A 24 1.53 -15.84 2.15
N ILE A 25 1.38 -14.67 1.53
CA ILE A 25 1.94 -14.40 0.20
C ILE A 25 2.90 -13.20 0.29
N ASP A 26 4.10 -13.37 -0.24
CA ASP A 26 5.12 -12.32 -0.22
C ASP A 26 4.91 -11.27 -1.33
N LEU A 27 5.56 -10.11 -1.17
CA LEU A 27 5.39 -8.99 -2.10
C LEU A 27 5.90 -9.32 -3.52
N ALA A 28 6.91 -10.17 -3.64
CA ALA A 28 7.45 -10.55 -4.95
C ALA A 28 6.41 -11.36 -5.73
N SER A 29 5.78 -12.33 -5.08
CA SER A 29 4.69 -13.16 -5.60
C SER A 29 3.46 -12.32 -5.94
N VAL A 30 3.05 -11.39 -5.06
CA VAL A 30 1.95 -10.46 -5.34
C VAL A 30 2.22 -9.64 -6.61
N ARG A 31 3.44 -9.11 -6.76
CA ARG A 31 3.85 -8.34 -7.95
C ARG A 31 3.94 -9.21 -9.20
N GLU A 32 4.32 -10.47 -9.06
CA GLU A 32 4.33 -11.44 -10.15
C GLU A 32 2.92 -11.70 -10.68
N ILE A 33 1.99 -12.04 -9.80
CA ILE A 33 0.57 -12.23 -10.14
C ILE A 33 -0.01 -10.95 -10.77
N SER A 34 0.27 -9.78 -10.18
CA SER A 34 -0.18 -8.49 -10.73
C SER A 34 0.24 -8.29 -12.19
N ARG A 35 1.51 -8.60 -12.53
CA ARG A 35 2.00 -8.55 -13.92
C ARG A 35 1.38 -9.63 -14.81
N GLN A 36 1.27 -10.86 -14.31
CA GLN A 36 0.72 -11.99 -15.06
C GLN A 36 -0.73 -11.77 -15.48
N PHE A 37 -1.56 -11.21 -14.58
CA PHE A 37 -2.99 -11.03 -14.80
C PHE A 37 -3.37 -9.61 -15.26
N GLY A 38 -2.41 -8.68 -15.32
CA GLY A 38 -2.66 -7.29 -15.73
C GLY A 38 -3.55 -6.50 -14.77
N ILE A 39 -3.54 -6.85 -13.48
CA ILE A 39 -4.32 -6.20 -12.42
C ILE A 39 -3.41 -5.51 -11.42
N SER A 40 -3.93 -4.54 -10.68
CA SER A 40 -3.16 -3.82 -9.67
C SER A 40 -2.74 -4.70 -8.49
N VAL A 41 -1.66 -4.31 -7.79
CA VAL A 41 -1.23 -4.96 -6.55
C VAL A 41 -2.36 -5.01 -5.52
N LYS A 42 -3.14 -3.93 -5.40
CA LYS A 42 -4.32 -3.85 -4.52
C LYS A 42 -5.35 -4.94 -4.85
N GLU A 43 -5.63 -5.18 -6.13
CA GLU A 43 -6.58 -6.21 -6.54
C GLU A 43 -6.10 -7.62 -6.20
N VAL A 44 -4.80 -7.90 -6.37
CA VAL A 44 -4.19 -9.17 -5.95
C VAL A 44 -4.26 -9.35 -4.44
N GLU A 45 -3.90 -8.33 -3.66
CA GLU A 45 -3.94 -8.38 -2.19
C GLU A 45 -5.37 -8.57 -1.66
N LEU A 46 -6.37 -7.91 -2.25
CA LEU A 46 -7.78 -8.12 -1.92
C LEU A 46 -8.23 -9.55 -2.26
N ALA A 47 -7.83 -10.07 -3.42
CA ALA A 47 -8.14 -11.45 -3.81
C ALA A 47 -7.50 -12.47 -2.86
N ALA A 48 -6.26 -12.21 -2.40
CA ALA A 48 -5.57 -13.03 -1.41
C ALA A 48 -6.30 -13.02 -0.06
N LEU A 49 -6.61 -11.83 0.47
CA LEU A 49 -7.27 -11.67 1.77
C LEU A 49 -8.64 -12.36 1.82
N ARG A 50 -9.43 -12.24 0.74
CA ARG A 50 -10.74 -12.91 0.62
C ARG A 50 -10.64 -14.44 0.64
N ARG A 51 -9.46 -15.00 0.33
CA ARG A 51 -9.14 -16.44 0.40
C ARG A 51 -8.41 -16.85 1.67
N ARG A 52 -8.35 -15.97 2.68
CA ARG A 52 -7.58 -16.18 3.91
C ARG A 52 -6.09 -16.41 3.65
N ILE A 53 -5.55 -15.74 2.62
CA ILE A 53 -4.12 -15.65 2.34
C ILE A 53 -3.68 -14.22 2.70
N MET A 54 -2.82 -14.07 3.70
CA MET A 54 -2.39 -12.77 4.20
C MET A 54 -1.21 -12.26 3.38
N PRO A 55 -1.29 -11.08 2.74
CA PRO A 55 -0.11 -10.41 2.23
C PRO A 55 0.87 -10.18 3.39
N ALA A 56 2.11 -10.67 3.24
CA ALA A 56 3.07 -10.71 4.35
C ALA A 56 3.32 -9.33 4.98
N ARG A 57 3.23 -8.24 4.18
CA ARG A 57 3.35 -6.86 4.66
C ARG A 57 2.32 -6.48 5.73
N TYR A 58 1.15 -7.12 5.75
CA TYR A 58 0.05 -6.85 6.68
C TYR A 58 -0.09 -7.90 7.79
N GLN A 59 0.83 -8.89 7.86
CA GLN A 59 0.78 -9.93 8.88
C GLN A 59 0.73 -9.35 10.31
N ARG A 60 1.47 -8.26 10.56
CA ARG A 60 1.51 -7.58 11.86
C ARG A 60 0.26 -6.74 12.16
N ASN A 61 -0.59 -6.48 11.18
CA ASN A 61 -1.86 -5.77 11.36
C ASN A 61 -2.98 -6.71 11.83
N LEU A 62 -2.81 -8.03 11.66
CA LEU A 62 -3.87 -9.02 11.90
C LEU A 62 -4.43 -8.95 13.32
N GLY A 63 -3.57 -8.77 14.34
CA GLY A 63 -4.00 -8.66 15.74
C GLY A 63 -4.75 -7.36 16.08
N THR A 64 -4.70 -6.36 15.20
CA THR A 64 -5.29 -5.03 15.45
C THR A 64 -6.57 -4.82 14.64
N VAL A 65 -6.54 -5.10 13.33
CA VAL A 65 -7.69 -4.85 12.44
C VAL A 65 -8.33 -6.14 11.91
N GLY A 66 -7.71 -7.30 12.12
CA GLY A 66 -8.21 -8.56 11.58
C GLY A 66 -8.17 -8.64 10.05
N TRP A 67 -8.71 -9.72 9.51
CA TRP A 67 -8.81 -9.93 8.06
C TRP A 67 -9.78 -8.94 7.42
N GLU A 68 -10.96 -8.81 8.01
CA GLU A 68 -12.04 -7.97 7.51
C GLU A 68 -11.67 -6.48 7.59
N GLY A 69 -10.94 -6.07 8.64
CA GLY A 69 -10.43 -4.69 8.73
C GLY A 69 -9.34 -4.40 7.72
N GLN A 70 -8.43 -5.35 7.43
CA GLN A 70 -7.42 -5.16 6.38
C GLN A 70 -8.07 -5.04 4.99
N ILE A 71 -9.09 -5.85 4.70
CA ILE A 71 -9.89 -5.72 3.45
C ILE A 71 -10.54 -4.34 3.39
N ARG A 72 -11.20 -3.90 4.47
CA ARG A 72 -11.84 -2.57 4.53
C ARG A 72 -10.85 -1.44 4.33
N LEU A 73 -9.64 -1.52 4.89
CA LEU A 73 -8.58 -0.53 4.64
C LEU A 73 -8.23 -0.46 3.15
N LEU A 74 -7.97 -1.60 2.50
CA LEU A 74 -7.62 -1.67 1.08
C LEU A 74 -8.75 -1.20 0.16
N GLU A 75 -10.01 -1.31 0.59
CA GLU A 75 -11.16 -0.79 -0.15
C GLU A 75 -11.45 0.69 0.14
N SER A 76 -10.93 1.23 1.24
CA SER A 76 -11.20 2.60 1.67
C SER A 76 -10.47 3.66 0.83
N THR A 77 -11.08 4.84 0.77
CA THR A 77 -10.44 6.08 0.33
C THR A 77 -10.34 7.03 1.51
N ALA A 78 -9.18 7.65 1.71
CA ALA A 78 -9.01 8.71 2.71
C ALA A 78 -8.47 9.98 2.06
N ALA A 79 -9.01 11.13 2.45
CA ALA A 79 -8.49 12.44 2.05
C ALA A 79 -7.74 13.07 3.22
N VAL A 80 -6.54 13.58 2.94
CA VAL A 80 -5.72 14.33 3.89
C VAL A 80 -5.50 15.73 3.33
N VAL A 81 -6.02 16.73 4.02
CA VAL A 81 -5.84 18.15 3.70
C VAL A 81 -4.67 18.67 4.54
N GLY A 82 -3.57 18.99 3.86
CA GLY A 82 -2.27 19.34 4.42
C GLY A 82 -1.31 18.15 4.43
N ALA A 83 -0.19 18.30 3.73
CA ALA A 83 0.97 17.40 3.68
C ALA A 83 2.17 17.97 4.46
N GLY A 84 1.92 18.91 5.38
CA GLY A 84 2.92 19.51 6.25
C GLY A 84 3.41 18.59 7.39
N GLY A 85 3.84 19.17 8.51
CA GLY A 85 4.49 18.45 9.61
C GLY A 85 3.75 17.19 10.09
N LEU A 86 2.50 17.34 10.54
CA LEU A 86 1.68 16.19 10.98
C LEU A 86 1.10 15.41 9.79
N GLY A 87 0.66 16.13 8.76
CA GLY A 87 0.02 15.55 7.58
C GLY A 87 0.88 14.51 6.88
N GLY A 88 2.18 14.77 6.72
CA GLY A 88 3.12 13.82 6.13
C GLY A 88 3.17 12.48 6.88
N TRP A 89 3.21 12.51 8.21
CA TRP A 89 3.20 11.27 9.02
C TRP A 89 1.87 10.53 8.95
N ILE A 90 0.75 11.24 8.89
CA ILE A 90 -0.58 10.63 8.70
C ILE A 90 -0.65 9.94 7.34
N ILE A 91 -0.21 10.60 6.27
CA ILE A 91 -0.19 10.06 4.90
C ILE A 91 0.66 8.78 4.84
N GLU A 92 1.89 8.83 5.37
CA GLU A 92 2.79 7.68 5.43
C GLU A 92 2.16 6.51 6.23
N GLY A 93 1.55 6.81 7.38
CA GLY A 93 0.87 5.82 8.22
C GLY A 93 -0.29 5.13 7.50
N LEU A 94 -1.17 5.92 6.88
CA LEU A 94 -2.32 5.39 6.12
C LEU A 94 -1.88 4.53 4.94
N ALA A 95 -0.85 4.95 4.20
CA ALA A 95 -0.28 4.18 3.09
C ALA A 95 0.26 2.82 3.59
N ARG A 96 1.08 2.84 4.66
CA ARG A 96 1.67 1.63 5.24
C ARG A 96 0.64 0.68 5.83
N MET A 97 -0.44 1.21 6.41
CA MET A 97 -1.57 0.41 6.89
C MET A 97 -2.37 -0.25 5.76
N GLY A 98 -2.21 0.20 4.52
CA GLY A 98 -2.90 -0.34 3.36
C GLY A 98 -4.25 0.33 3.09
N VAL A 99 -4.37 1.64 3.31
CA VAL A 99 -5.50 2.39 2.76
C VAL A 99 -5.44 2.37 1.23
N GLY A 100 -6.53 1.95 0.60
CA GLY A 100 -6.56 1.65 -0.83
C GLY A 100 -6.36 2.84 -1.76
N HIS A 101 -6.78 4.03 -1.34
CA HIS A 101 -6.64 5.25 -2.13
C HIS A 101 -6.48 6.45 -1.20
N LEU A 102 -5.45 7.25 -1.45
CA LEU A 102 -5.16 8.47 -0.69
C LEU A 102 -5.30 9.69 -1.60
N ILE A 103 -6.13 10.64 -1.17
CA ILE A 103 -6.28 11.95 -1.79
C ILE A 103 -5.51 12.94 -0.92
N VAL A 104 -4.39 13.45 -1.42
CA VAL A 104 -3.56 14.43 -0.69
C VAL A 104 -3.77 15.81 -1.30
N ILE A 105 -4.15 16.78 -0.46
CA ILE A 105 -4.44 18.16 -0.87
C ILE A 105 -3.50 19.09 -0.11
N ASP A 106 -2.58 19.74 -0.80
CA ASP A 106 -1.70 20.75 -0.22
C ASP A 106 -1.33 21.77 -1.31
N GLY A 107 -1.52 23.06 -1.02
CA GLY A 107 -1.24 24.15 -1.95
C GLY A 107 0.17 24.72 -1.84
N ASP A 108 0.94 24.28 -0.85
CA ASP A 108 2.27 24.80 -0.57
C ASP A 108 3.37 24.01 -1.30
N VAL A 109 4.56 24.61 -1.26
CA VAL A 109 5.84 23.99 -1.63
C VAL A 109 6.74 23.86 -0.40
N PHE A 110 7.79 23.05 -0.46
CA PHE A 110 8.76 22.98 0.62
C PHE A 110 9.65 24.23 0.69
N GLU A 111 9.82 24.73 1.91
CA GLU A 111 10.75 25.82 2.25
C GLU A 111 11.86 25.30 3.18
N GLU A 112 12.98 26.02 3.29
CA GLU A 112 14.11 25.65 4.16
C GLU A 112 13.66 25.37 5.59
N ASN A 113 12.77 26.20 6.14
CA ASN A 113 12.29 26.00 7.50
C ASN A 113 11.59 24.64 7.66
N ASN A 114 11.05 24.02 6.60
CA ASN A 114 10.34 22.74 6.68
C ASN A 114 11.28 21.54 6.93
N LEU A 115 12.55 21.65 6.54
CA LEU A 115 13.56 20.58 6.61
C LEU A 115 13.72 20.01 8.02
N ASN A 116 13.48 20.83 9.05
CA ASN A 116 13.64 20.41 10.43
C ASN A 116 12.47 19.61 11.03
N ARG A 117 11.29 19.58 10.37
CA ARG A 117 10.05 19.10 11.00
C ARG A 117 9.05 18.38 10.11
N GLN A 118 9.20 18.42 8.79
CA GLN A 118 8.25 17.79 7.87
C GLN A 118 8.84 16.52 7.25
N ALA A 119 8.13 15.40 7.40
CA ALA A 119 8.62 14.07 7.04
C ALA A 119 9.10 13.93 5.59
N PHE A 120 8.48 14.67 4.67
CA PHE A 120 8.74 14.58 3.24
C PHE A 120 9.68 15.69 2.73
N SER A 121 10.09 16.63 3.58
CA SER A 121 10.97 17.72 3.20
C SER A 121 12.40 17.21 3.05
N ARG A 122 13.06 17.60 1.96
CA ARG A 122 14.47 17.29 1.67
C ARG A 122 15.08 18.46 0.90
N GLU A 123 16.40 18.61 0.98
CA GLU A 123 17.11 19.72 0.30
C GLU A 123 16.87 19.73 -1.22
N ASP A 124 16.79 18.55 -1.84
CA ASP A 124 16.49 18.38 -3.27
C ASP A 124 15.04 18.71 -3.65
N LEU A 125 14.14 18.87 -2.67
CA LEU A 125 12.72 19.12 -2.85
C LEU A 125 12.28 20.55 -2.53
N LEU A 126 13.20 21.45 -2.17
CA LEU A 126 12.87 22.86 -1.93
C LEU A 126 12.21 23.49 -3.18
N GLY A 127 11.12 24.23 -2.96
CA GLY A 127 10.30 24.80 -4.03
C GLY A 127 9.39 23.80 -4.76
N GLN A 128 9.45 22.50 -4.46
CA GLN A 128 8.54 21.50 -5.03
C GLN A 128 7.25 21.36 -4.21
N SER A 129 6.16 21.02 -4.89
CA SER A 129 4.84 20.79 -4.26
C SER A 129 4.90 19.69 -3.19
N LYS A 130 4.33 19.98 -2.01
CA LYS A 130 4.22 19.01 -0.92
C LYS A 130 3.30 17.84 -1.29
N ALA A 131 2.19 18.12 -1.98
CA ALA A 131 1.25 17.09 -2.42
C ALA A 131 1.89 16.11 -3.40
N GLU A 132 2.65 16.62 -4.38
CA GLU A 132 3.34 15.76 -5.36
C GLU A 132 4.47 14.95 -4.72
N ALA A 133 5.22 15.54 -3.77
CA ALA A 133 6.21 14.80 -3.00
C ALA A 133 5.58 13.68 -2.16
N ALA A 134 4.44 13.95 -1.50
CA ALA A 134 3.69 12.93 -0.77
C ALA A 134 3.22 11.80 -1.70
N ARG A 135 2.71 12.13 -2.90
CA ARG A 135 2.31 11.13 -3.91
C ARG A 135 3.48 10.22 -4.29
N ARG A 136 4.63 10.81 -4.63
CA ARG A 136 5.84 10.03 -4.97
C ARG A 136 6.26 9.13 -3.81
N ARG A 137 6.27 9.67 -2.59
CA ARG A 137 6.63 8.94 -1.38
C ARG A 137 5.71 7.74 -1.12
N VAL A 138 4.39 7.91 -1.26
CA VAL A 138 3.43 6.82 -1.05
C VAL A 138 3.66 5.64 -2.02
N HIS A 139 4.15 5.89 -3.23
CA HIS A 139 4.49 4.80 -4.17
C HIS A 139 5.76 4.01 -3.80
N GLU A 140 6.56 4.49 -2.84
CA GLU A 140 7.78 3.82 -2.38
C GLU A 140 7.55 2.86 -1.20
N VAL A 141 6.35 2.87 -0.59
CA VAL A 141 6.09 2.23 0.72
C VAL A 141 4.99 1.16 0.74
#